data_AF-A0A959IKS6-F1
#
_entry.id   AF-A0A959IKS6-F1
#
_cell.length_a   1.000
_cell.length_b   1.000
_cell.length_c   1.000
_cell.angle_alpha   90.00
_cell.angle_beta   90.00
_cell.angle_gamma   90.00
#
_symmetry.space_group_name_H-M   'P 1'
#
loop_
_entity.id
_entity.type
_entity.pdbx_description
1 polymer ?
#
loop_
_entity_poly.entity_id
_entity_poly.type
_entity_poly.pdbx_seq_one_letter_code
_entity_poly.pdbx_strand_id
1 'polypeptide(L)'
;MSASVPKGKSSCIYGADLTCGVSYGDDLQLVRDVALRAIEEAVDYNKEKPVELFYTEFGNSSINFTLRFWLNNTAQKAYLQAQSEAIMALKKAFDENDITIPFPIRTLDFGIKGSENLKKMLSGEEKAEQK
;
A
#
# COMPACT_ATOMS: atom_id res chain seq x y z
N MET A 1 54.25 22.13 8.42
CA MET A 1 53.14 21.61 9.27
C MET A 1 52.03 21.17 8.33
N SER A 2 51.91 19.88 8.07
CA SER A 2 50.87 19.34 7.19
C SER A 2 49.64 19.03 8.04
N ALA A 3 48.57 19.80 7.87
CA ALA A 3 47.31 19.55 8.59
C ALA A 3 46.64 18.31 8.00
N SER A 4 46.58 17.24 8.81
CA SER A 4 45.76 16.07 8.52
C SER A 4 44.29 16.46 8.64
N VAL A 5 43.58 16.51 7.52
CA VAL A 5 42.13 16.69 7.48
C VAL A 5 41.50 15.41 8.03
N PRO A 6 40.67 15.47 9.09
CA PRO A 6 39.95 14.28 9.55
C PRO A 6 38.94 13.90 8.47
N LYS A 7 39.11 12.71 7.86
CA LYS A 7 38.06 12.08 7.07
C LYS A 7 36.94 11.67 8.01
N GLY A 8 36.05 12.62 8.33
CA GLY A 8 34.72 12.30 8.83
C GLY A 8 34.05 11.42 7.77
N LYS A 9 33.68 10.19 8.14
CA LYS A 9 32.83 9.36 7.32
C LYS A 9 31.53 10.15 7.14
N SER A 10 31.32 10.77 5.98
CA SER A 10 30.02 11.31 5.61
C SER A 10 29.07 10.12 5.58
N SER A 11 28.33 9.89 6.67
CA SER A 11 27.22 8.95 6.69
C SER A 11 26.14 9.58 5.81
N CYS A 12 26.24 9.32 4.52
CA CYS A 12 25.19 9.66 3.58
C CYS A 12 23.97 8.83 3.97
N ILE A 13 23.06 9.46 4.72
CA ILE A 13 21.76 8.90 5.03
C ILE A 13 20.91 8.95 3.76
N TYR A 14 20.34 7.82 3.39
CA TYR A 14 19.45 7.72 2.24
C TYR A 14 18.04 7.46 2.71
N GLY A 15 17.10 8.20 2.13
CA GLY A 15 15.70 8.08 2.49
C GLY A 15 14.95 7.09 1.63
N ALA A 16 14.30 6.10 2.24
CA ALA A 16 13.41 5.18 1.55
C ALA A 16 11.95 5.52 1.87
N ASP A 17 11.15 5.67 0.82
CA ASP A 17 9.72 5.94 0.91
C ASP A 17 8.96 4.74 0.31
N LEU A 18 8.03 4.18 1.08
CA LEU A 18 7.15 3.07 0.70
C LEU A 18 5.70 3.54 0.70
N THR A 19 5.01 3.37 -0.42
CA THR A 19 3.59 3.71 -0.55
C THR A 19 2.72 2.47 -0.48
N CYS A 20 1.64 2.54 0.30
CA CYS A 20 0.67 1.46 0.44
C CYS A 20 -0.74 2.03 0.67
N GLY A 21 -1.76 1.22 0.46
CA GLY A 21 -3.16 1.59 0.69
C GLY A 21 -3.82 0.61 1.64
N VAL A 22 -4.67 1.11 2.53
CA VAL A 22 -5.53 0.32 3.43
C VAL A 22 -7.01 0.53 3.09
N SER A 23 -7.87 -0.38 3.56
CA SER A 23 -9.32 -0.25 3.38
C SER A 23 -9.87 0.94 4.15
N TYR A 24 -10.97 1.52 3.65
CA TYR A 24 -11.71 2.58 4.34
C TYR A 24 -12.35 2.12 5.66
N GLY A 25 -12.53 0.82 5.83
CA GLY A 25 -13.13 0.23 7.04
C GLY A 25 -12.15 -0.03 8.18
N ASP A 26 -10.85 0.09 7.94
CA ASP A 26 -9.82 -0.23 8.93
C ASP A 26 -9.54 0.95 9.86
N ASP A 27 -9.10 0.67 11.10
CA ASP A 27 -8.70 1.72 12.05
C ASP A 27 -7.33 2.30 11.68
N LEU A 28 -7.33 3.58 11.28
CA LEU A 28 -6.13 4.30 10.85
C LEU A 28 -5.07 4.47 11.96
N GLN A 29 -5.47 4.51 13.24
CA GLN A 29 -4.49 4.55 14.34
C GLN A 29 -3.81 3.20 14.49
N LEU A 30 -4.59 2.12 14.47
CA LEU A 30 -4.05 0.75 14.53
C LEU A 30 -3.11 0.47 13.35
N VAL A 31 -3.53 0.81 12.13
CA VAL A 31 -2.72 0.66 10.92
C VAL A 31 -1.38 1.38 11.06
N ARG A 32 -1.39 2.62 11.58
CA ARG A 32 -0.17 3.39 11.79
C ARG A 32 0.77 2.68 12.76
N ASP A 33 0.26 2.27 13.92
CA ASP A 33 1.10 1.67 14.95
C ASP A 33 1.66 0.31 14.54
N VAL A 34 0.84 -0.51 13.85
CA VAL A 34 1.27 -1.80 13.31
C VAL A 34 2.33 -1.61 12.23
N ALA A 35 2.14 -0.64 11.32
CA ALA A 35 3.10 -0.37 10.26
C ALA A 35 4.45 0.13 10.79
N LEU A 36 4.44 1.03 11.78
CA LEU A 36 5.67 1.52 12.41
C LEU A 36 6.42 0.37 13.10
N ARG A 37 5.73 -0.43 13.92
CA ARG A 37 6.33 -1.58 14.61
C ARG A 37 6.90 -2.60 13.62
N ALA A 38 6.17 -2.92 12.56
CA ALA A 38 6.63 -3.90 11.56
C ALA A 38 7.96 -3.49 10.91
N ILE A 39 8.14 -2.20 10.63
CA ILE A 39 9.38 -1.68 10.04
C ILE A 39 10.52 -1.63 11.06
N GLU A 40 10.22 -1.22 12.30
CA GLU A 40 11.21 -1.17 13.37
C GLU A 40 11.79 -2.56 13.71
N GLU A 41 10.99 -3.62 13.55
CA GLU A 41 11.40 -4.99 13.80
C GLU A 41 12.10 -5.66 12.61
N ALA A 42 11.67 -5.37 11.38
CA ALA A 42 12.10 -6.12 10.20
C ALA A 42 13.25 -5.51 9.41
N VAL A 43 13.42 -4.18 9.45
CA VAL A 43 14.37 -3.47 8.59
C VAL A 43 15.54 -2.93 9.42
N ASP A 44 16.77 -3.07 8.93
CA ASP A 44 17.93 -2.41 9.53
C ASP A 44 17.98 -0.92 9.10
N TYR A 45 17.20 -0.10 9.77
CA TYR A 45 17.10 1.34 9.55
C TYR A 45 18.03 2.14 10.47
N ASN A 46 18.31 3.39 10.09
CA ASN A 46 19.06 4.33 10.90
C ASN A 46 18.21 4.82 12.08
N LYS A 47 18.48 4.29 13.28
CA LYS A 47 17.81 4.65 14.54
C LYS A 47 18.04 6.09 15.03
N GLU A 48 19.01 6.82 14.46
CA GLU A 48 19.19 8.25 14.77
C GLU A 48 18.02 9.10 14.25
N LYS A 49 17.18 8.53 13.38
CA LYS A 49 16.04 9.20 12.80
C LYS A 49 14.80 8.31 12.87
N PRO A 50 13.64 8.91 13.17
CA PRO A 50 12.41 8.14 13.36
C PRO A 50 11.90 7.58 12.03
N VAL A 51 11.21 6.45 12.12
CA VAL A 51 10.31 5.98 11.06
C VAL A 51 9.04 6.81 11.13
N GLU A 52 8.59 7.33 9.99
CA GLU A 52 7.42 8.18 9.91
C GLU A 52 6.39 7.58 8.96
N LEU A 53 5.11 7.73 9.30
CA LEU A 53 3.99 7.34 8.44
C LEU A 53 3.07 8.54 8.27
N PHE A 54 2.76 8.85 7.01
CA PHE A 54 1.88 9.93 6.62
C PHE A 54 0.79 9.42 5.70
N TYR A 55 -0.47 9.62 6.08
CA TYR A 55 -1.60 9.44 5.16
C TYR A 55 -1.57 10.55 4.11
N THR A 56 -1.63 10.20 2.84
CA THR A 56 -1.41 11.13 1.72
C THR A 56 -2.70 11.50 1.01
N GLU A 57 -3.51 10.51 0.64
CA GLU A 57 -4.72 10.74 -0.16
C GLU A 57 -5.79 9.68 0.07
N PHE A 58 -7.04 10.07 -0.21
CA PHE A 58 -8.18 9.17 -0.33
C PHE A 58 -8.26 8.67 -1.77
N GLY A 59 -7.85 7.42 -2.01
CA GLY A 59 -7.92 6.76 -3.30
C GLY A 59 -9.32 6.18 -3.58
N ASN A 60 -9.54 5.75 -4.82
CA ASN A 60 -10.85 5.24 -5.26
C ASN A 60 -11.37 4.03 -4.46
N SER A 61 -10.46 3.27 -3.84
CA SER A 61 -10.81 2.05 -3.08
C SER A 61 -9.90 1.83 -1.87
N SER A 62 -9.05 2.80 -1.55
CA SER A 62 -8.04 2.72 -0.48
C SER A 62 -7.78 4.09 0.13
N ILE A 63 -7.34 4.10 1.38
CA ILE A 63 -6.69 5.26 1.98
C ILE A 63 -5.18 5.05 1.83
N ASN A 64 -4.53 5.91 1.06
CA ASN A 64 -3.12 5.78 0.74
C ASN A 64 -2.27 6.44 1.82
N PHE A 65 -1.13 5.82 2.12
CA PHE A 65 -0.12 6.36 3.02
C PHE A 65 1.28 6.14 2.48
N THR A 66 2.19 7.01 2.89
CA THR A 66 3.62 6.91 2.67
C THR A 66 4.29 6.63 4.00
N LEU A 67 5.04 5.53 4.06
CA LEU A 67 5.93 5.20 5.16
C LEU A 67 7.36 5.53 4.75
N ARG A 68 8.07 6.21 5.64
CA ARG A 68 9.40 6.76 5.42
C ARG A 68 10.37 6.24 6.48
N PHE A 69 11.46 5.61 6.04
CA PHE A 69 12.50 5.06 6.92
C PHE A 69 13.88 5.20 6.29
N TRP A 70 14.88 5.51 7.11
CA TRP A 70 16.21 5.89 6.61
C TRP A 70 17.20 4.75 6.68
N LEU A 71 18.07 4.65 5.68
CA LEU A 71 19.10 3.63 5.62
C LEU A 71 20.48 4.24 5.82
N ASN A 72 21.34 3.51 6.54
CA ASN A 72 22.75 3.86 6.76
C ASN A 72 23.61 3.60 5.51
N ASN A 73 23.15 2.72 4.62
CA ASN A 73 23.88 2.28 3.45
C ASN A 73 23.25 2.87 2.18
N THR A 74 24.07 3.52 1.35
CA THR A 74 23.68 4.09 0.06
C THR A 74 23.79 3.11 -1.11
N ALA A 75 24.23 1.88 -0.87
CA ALA A 75 24.29 0.86 -1.90
C ALA A 75 22.88 0.52 -2.41
N GLN A 76 22.69 0.56 -3.73
CA GLN A 76 21.40 0.27 -4.37
C GLN A 76 20.86 -1.11 -4.01
N LYS A 77 21.74 -2.11 -3.86
CA LYS A 77 21.34 -3.46 -3.43
C LYS A 77 20.74 -3.47 -2.03
N ALA A 78 21.34 -2.74 -1.09
CA ALA A 78 20.85 -2.64 0.29
C ALA A 78 19.48 -1.94 0.33
N TYR A 79 19.30 -0.90 -0.49
CA TYR A 79 18.00 -0.24 -0.65
C TYR A 79 16.90 -1.20 -1.13
N LEU A 80 17.17 -1.97 -2.20
CA LEU A 80 16.20 -2.92 -2.74
C LEU A 80 15.87 -4.04 -1.75
N GLN A 81 16.87 -4.52 -1.01
CA GLN A 81 16.67 -5.53 0.04
C GLN A 81 15.81 -4.98 1.18
N ALA A 82 16.14 -3.80 1.71
CA ALA A 82 15.36 -3.16 2.77
C ALA A 82 13.91 -2.87 2.33
N GLN A 83 13.70 -2.43 1.08
CA GLN A 83 12.36 -2.24 0.54
C GLN A 83 11.58 -3.56 0.45
N SER A 84 12.22 -4.63 0.00
CA SER A 84 11.59 -5.96 -0.07
C SER A 84 11.23 -6.49 1.31
N GLU A 85 12.13 -6.36 2.29
CA GLU A 85 11.91 -6.76 3.68
C GLU A 85 10.79 -5.96 4.32
N ALA A 86 10.78 -4.64 4.11
CA ALA A 86 9.71 -3.75 4.55
C ALA A 86 8.34 -4.20 4.04
N ILE A 87 8.21 -4.50 2.75
CA ILE A 87 6.94 -4.94 2.14
C ILE A 87 6.49 -6.28 2.72
N MET A 88 7.39 -7.25 2.86
CA MET A 88 7.06 -8.56 3.41
C MET A 88 6.60 -8.46 4.87
N ALA A 89 7.31 -7.66 5.67
CA ALA A 89 6.99 -7.44 7.07
C ALA A 89 5.66 -6.70 7.25
N LEU A 90 5.45 -5.63 6.49
CA LEU A 90 4.20 -4.86 6.52
C LEU A 90 3.01 -5.74 6.15
N LYS A 91 3.15 -6.54 5.08
CA LYS A 91 2.10 -7.47 4.66
C LYS A 91 1.77 -8.48 5.77
N LYS A 92 2.79 -9.10 6.35
CA LYS A 92 2.63 -10.07 7.44
C LYS A 92 1.96 -9.45 8.66
N ALA A 93 2.40 -8.26 9.07
CA ALA A 93 1.85 -7.55 10.23
C ALA A 93 0.38 -7.14 10.00
N PHE A 94 0.02 -6.72 8.79
CA PHE A 94 -1.36 -6.41 8.45
C PHE A 94 -2.25 -7.66 8.44
N ASP A 95 -1.74 -8.79 7.94
CA ASP A 95 -2.45 -10.06 7.97
C ASP A 95 -2.69 -10.57 9.41
N GLU A 96 -1.74 -10.35 10.32
CA GLU A 96 -1.88 -10.72 11.74
C GLU A 96 -2.84 -9.83 12.54
N ASN A 97 -3.10 -8.61 12.06
CA ASN A 97 -3.96 -7.62 12.73
C ASN A 97 -5.30 -7.40 12.00
N ASP A 98 -5.68 -8.31 11.09
CA ASP A 98 -6.91 -8.24 10.29
C ASP A 98 -7.07 -6.94 9.47
N ILE A 99 -5.96 -6.30 9.08
CA ILE A 99 -5.95 -5.08 8.26
C ILE A 99 -6.05 -5.47 6.78
N THR A 100 -7.04 -4.93 6.07
CA THR A 100 -7.31 -5.31 4.69
C THR A 100 -6.59 -4.40 3.71
N ILE A 101 -5.72 -4.99 2.88
CA ILE A 101 -5.13 -4.29 1.72
C ILE A 101 -6.06 -4.47 0.51
N PRO A 102 -6.74 -3.41 0.05
CA PRO A 102 -7.70 -3.51 -1.04
C PRO A 102 -7.01 -3.79 -2.37
N PHE A 103 -7.57 -4.71 -3.15
CA PHE A 103 -7.19 -4.90 -4.54
C PHE A 103 -7.75 -3.77 -5.41
N PRO A 104 -7.10 -3.42 -6.53
CA PRO A 104 -7.63 -2.42 -7.45
C PRO A 104 -9.00 -2.87 -7.99
N ILE A 105 -10.05 -2.12 -7.64
CA ILE A 105 -11.42 -2.37 -8.08
C ILE A 105 -11.65 -1.65 -9.40
N ARG A 106 -12.26 -2.32 -10.38
CA ARG A 106 -12.78 -1.68 -11.59
C ARG A 106 -14.29 -1.77 -11.57
N THR A 107 -14.97 -0.63 -11.49
CA THR A 107 -16.42 -0.58 -11.65
C THR A 107 -16.76 -0.74 -13.12
N LEU A 108 -17.43 -1.84 -13.47
CA LEU A 108 -18.05 -2.02 -14.78
C LEU A 108 -19.43 -1.35 -14.73
N ASP A 109 -19.54 -0.13 -15.25
CA ASP A 109 -20.83 0.53 -15.46
C ASP A 109 -21.46 -0.04 -16.75
N PHE A 110 -22.41 -0.96 -16.59
CA PHE A 110 -23.24 -1.42 -17.69
C PHE A 110 -24.29 -0.34 -17.96
N GLY A 111 -23.87 0.75 -18.62
CA GLY A 111 -24.76 1.81 -19.10
C GLY A 111 -25.91 1.18 -19.88
N ILE A 112 -27.08 1.12 -19.26
CA ILE A 112 -28.23 0.37 -19.77
C ILE A 112 -28.72 1.03 -21.06
N LYS A 113 -28.21 0.59 -22.21
CA LYS A 113 -28.85 0.71 -23.53
C LYS A 113 -29.35 -0.65 -24.07
N GLY A 114 -29.19 -1.72 -23.29
CA GLY A 114 -29.61 -3.09 -23.64
C GLY A 114 -30.92 -3.57 -23.02
N SER A 115 -31.55 -2.78 -22.15
CA SER A 115 -32.79 -3.16 -21.42
C SER A 115 -34.00 -3.42 -22.34
N GLU A 116 -34.04 -2.79 -23.52
CA GLU A 116 -35.19 -2.94 -24.43
C GLU A 116 -35.31 -4.35 -25.02
N ASN A 117 -34.20 -5.10 -25.10
CA ASN A 117 -34.22 -6.47 -25.63
C ASN A 117 -34.62 -7.51 -24.58
N LEU A 118 -34.27 -7.33 -23.30
CA LEU A 118 -34.66 -8.29 -22.25
C LEU A 118 -36.16 -8.25 -21.94
N LYS A 119 -36.79 -7.06 -21.95
CA LYS A 119 -38.25 -6.96 -21.79
C LYS A 119 -39.01 -7.63 -22.94
N LYS A 120 -38.49 -7.56 -24.17
CA LYS A 120 -39.07 -8.19 -25.36
C LYS A 120 -38.95 -9.72 -25.35
N MET A 121 -37.88 -10.27 -24.79
CA MET A 121 -37.68 -11.72 -24.66
C MET A 121 -38.50 -12.33 -23.52
N LEU A 122 -38.77 -11.58 -22.44
CA LEU A 122 -39.61 -12.03 -21.33
C LEU A 122 -41.12 -11.93 -21.62
N SER A 123 -41.54 -11.17 -22.65
CA SER A 123 -42.95 -10.96 -22.98
C SER A 123 -43.47 -11.81 -24.15
N GLY A 124 -42.75 -12.84 -24.57
CA GLY A 124 -43.11 -13.64 -25.74
C GLY A 124 -42.96 -15.13 -25.52
N GLU A 125 -43.98 -15.76 -24.93
CA GLU A 125 -44.51 -17.09 -25.29
C GLU A 125 -45.66 -17.47 -24.34
N GLU A 126 -46.91 -17.11 -24.70
CA GLU A 126 -48.09 -17.73 -24.07
C GLU A 126 -49.34 -17.73 -24.98
N LYS A 127 -49.15 -17.97 -26.29
CA LYS A 127 -50.26 -18.44 -27.12
C LYS A 127 -49.88 -19.70 -27.88
N ALA A 128 -49.80 -20.80 -27.12
CA ALA A 128 -50.13 -22.11 -27.64
C ALA A 128 -51.61 -22.40 -27.37
N GLU A 129 -52.26 -22.94 -28.41
CA GLU A 129 -53.45 -23.78 -28.35
C GLU A 129 -54.83 -23.11 -28.23
N GLN A 130 -55.57 -23.10 -29.35
CA GLN A 130 -56.82 -23.87 -29.41
C GLN A 130 -57.23 -24.14 -30.85
N LYS A 131 -57.62 -25.41 -31.02
CA LYS A 131 -58.03 -26.13 -32.22
C LYS A 131 -59.50 -25.89 -32.53
#